data_AF-A0A3G3H8I8-F1
#
_entry.id   AF-A0A3G3H8I8-F1
#
_cell.length_a   1.000
_cell.length_b   1.000
_cell.length_c   1.000
_cell.angle_alpha   90.00
_cell.angle_beta   90.00
_cell.angle_gamma   90.00
#
_symmetry.space_group_name_H-M   'P 1'
#
loop_
_entity.id
_entity.type
_entity.pdbx_description
1 polymer ?
#
loop_
_entity_poly.entity_id
_entity_poly.type
_entity_poly.pdbx_seq_one_letter_code
_entity_poly.pdbx_strand_id
1 'polypeptide(L)'
;MTQPRIYPLGDAALVCEVPPPATLDCQRRVWAVAEAARAWPDVIDVVPGMNNLTIVFDALATTAESLTPALRDAWETADVEHADGREVEIPVEYGGAAGPDLPAVAAHTGLSADEVVARHAAGAYVVFFVGFQPGFAYLGGLDAALHTPRRAAPRLEVPAGSVGIGGAQTGIYPATSPGGWQLIGRTSHVLFDPARPQPTLLLPGDRVRFTIAGVDAR
;
A
#
# COMPACT_ATOMS: atom_id res chain seq x y z
N MET A 1 5.03 0.93 -23.79
CA MET A 1 4.98 0.21 -22.50
C MET A 1 6.35 0.37 -21.85
N THR A 2 6.40 0.70 -20.57
CA THR A 2 7.69 0.93 -19.90
C THR A 2 8.35 -0.42 -19.62
N GLN A 3 9.55 -0.62 -20.17
CA GLN A 3 10.33 -1.82 -19.93
C GLN A 3 10.86 -1.80 -18.49
N PRO A 4 10.71 -2.89 -17.72
CA PRO A 4 11.20 -2.92 -16.36
C PRO A 4 12.71 -3.07 -16.35
N ARG A 5 13.35 -2.53 -15.31
CA ARG A 5 14.73 -2.84 -14.98
C ARG A 5 14.75 -4.09 -14.12
N ILE A 6 15.46 -5.12 -14.58
CA ILE A 6 15.62 -6.38 -13.85
C ILE A 6 17.07 -6.49 -13.40
N TYR A 7 17.30 -6.72 -12.10
CA TYR A 7 18.64 -6.78 -11.52
C TYR A 7 18.68 -7.62 -10.24
N PRO A 8 19.82 -8.27 -9.93
CA PRO A 8 19.98 -9.02 -8.69
C PRO A 8 19.98 -8.10 -7.46
N LEU A 9 19.48 -8.61 -6.34
CA LEU A 9 19.56 -7.99 -5.01
C LEU A 9 20.25 -8.97 -4.06
N GLY A 10 21.57 -8.84 -3.95
CA GLY A 10 22.39 -9.86 -3.29
C GLY A 10 22.42 -11.17 -4.08
N ASP A 11 22.70 -12.28 -3.39
CA ASP A 11 22.97 -13.58 -4.03
C ASP A 11 21.73 -14.47 -4.21
N ALA A 12 20.61 -14.10 -3.57
CA ALA A 12 19.42 -14.94 -3.46
C ALA A 12 18.11 -14.22 -3.82
N ALA A 13 18.18 -13.05 -4.46
CA ALA A 13 17.00 -12.32 -4.88
C ALA A 13 17.17 -11.60 -6.23
N LEU A 14 16.05 -11.44 -6.92
CA LEU A 14 15.93 -10.76 -8.20
C LEU A 14 14.84 -9.70 -8.11
N VAL A 15 15.15 -8.48 -8.52
CA VAL A 15 14.21 -7.36 -8.50
C VAL A 15 13.80 -7.01 -9.92
N CYS A 16 12.50 -6.80 -10.12
CA CYS A 16 11.92 -6.18 -11.30
C CYS A 16 11.29 -4.84 -10.91
N GLU A 17 11.80 -3.74 -11.42
CA GLU A 17 11.39 -2.38 -11.06
C GLU A 17 10.94 -1.58 -12.29
N VAL A 18 9.88 -0.80 -12.12
CA VAL A 18 9.40 0.17 -13.11
C VAL A 18 9.59 1.59 -12.56
N PRO A 19 10.10 2.55 -13.36
CA PRO A 19 10.26 3.92 -12.90
C PRO A 19 8.92 4.57 -12.52
N PRO A 20 8.92 5.57 -11.62
CA PRO A 20 7.73 6.33 -11.27
C PRO A 20 7.13 7.06 -12.50
N PRO A 21 5.84 7.40 -12.48
CA PRO A 21 4.91 7.32 -11.35
C PRO A 21 4.31 5.92 -11.10
N ALA A 22 3.75 5.70 -9.91
CA ALA A 22 2.98 4.49 -9.63
C ALA A 22 1.58 4.59 -10.19
N THR A 23 1.22 3.63 -11.04
CA THR A 23 -0.10 3.56 -11.69
C THR A 23 -0.75 2.21 -11.41
N LEU A 24 -2.08 2.19 -11.40
CA LEU A 24 -2.82 0.95 -11.16
C LEU A 24 -2.53 -0.10 -12.25
N ASP A 25 -2.36 0.31 -13.51
CA ASP A 25 -2.05 -0.62 -14.60
C ASP A 25 -0.67 -1.28 -14.42
N CYS A 26 0.33 -0.51 -13.96
CA CYS A 26 1.63 -1.05 -13.61
C CYS A 26 1.51 -2.01 -12.42
N GLN A 27 0.73 -1.63 -11.41
CA GLN A 27 0.56 -2.44 -10.21
C GLN A 27 -0.20 -3.76 -10.50
N ARG A 28 -1.22 -3.74 -11.36
CA ARG A 28 -1.93 -4.93 -11.84
C ARG A 28 -0.97 -5.92 -12.50
N ARG A 29 -0.04 -5.40 -13.31
CA ARG A 29 1.02 -6.22 -13.90
C ARG A 29 1.97 -6.80 -12.85
N VAL A 30 2.40 -6.00 -11.88
CA VAL A 30 3.20 -6.48 -10.75
C VAL A 30 2.49 -7.62 -10.02
N TRP A 31 1.19 -7.53 -9.76
CA TRP A 31 0.42 -8.62 -9.14
C TRP A 31 0.34 -9.87 -10.02
N ALA A 32 0.05 -9.71 -11.31
CA ALA A 32 -0.03 -10.84 -12.25
C ALA A 32 1.31 -11.59 -12.34
N VAL A 33 2.42 -10.86 -12.47
CA VAL A 33 3.77 -11.44 -12.48
C VAL A 33 4.11 -12.07 -11.13
N ALA A 34 3.71 -11.44 -10.02
CA ALA A 34 3.92 -11.99 -8.70
C ALA A 34 3.24 -13.35 -8.54
N GLU A 35 1.98 -13.45 -8.98
CA GLU A 35 1.20 -14.69 -8.91
C GLU A 35 1.82 -15.80 -9.76
N ALA A 36 2.23 -15.48 -11.00
CA ALA A 36 2.92 -16.44 -11.85
C ALA A 36 4.25 -16.90 -11.23
N ALA A 37 5.04 -15.99 -10.68
CA ALA A 37 6.35 -16.28 -10.10
C ALA A 37 6.28 -17.17 -8.85
N ARG A 38 5.18 -17.15 -8.09
CA ARG A 38 5.00 -18.03 -6.93
C ARG A 38 5.00 -19.52 -7.29
N ALA A 39 4.67 -19.86 -8.54
CA ALA A 39 4.63 -21.23 -9.03
C ALA A 39 5.96 -21.69 -9.66
N TRP A 40 6.97 -20.80 -9.77
CA TRP A 40 8.24 -21.16 -10.39
C TRP A 40 9.06 -22.09 -9.50
N PRO A 41 9.83 -23.03 -10.10
CA PRO A 41 10.80 -23.81 -9.36
C PRO A 41 11.81 -22.92 -8.63
N ASP A 42 12.26 -23.38 -7.46
CA ASP A 42 13.32 -22.75 -6.66
C ASP A 42 13.00 -21.34 -6.13
N VAL A 43 11.82 -20.79 -6.43
CA VAL A 43 11.32 -19.56 -5.83
C VAL A 43 10.80 -19.86 -4.42
N ILE A 44 11.37 -19.15 -3.43
CA ILE A 44 11.04 -19.28 -2.01
C ILE A 44 9.91 -18.31 -1.64
N ASP A 45 10.01 -17.06 -2.10
CA ASP A 45 9.01 -16.03 -1.82
C ASP A 45 8.96 -14.98 -2.94
N VAL A 46 7.82 -14.30 -3.02
CA VAL A 46 7.54 -13.25 -3.98
C VAL A 46 6.89 -12.08 -3.27
N VAL A 47 7.59 -10.95 -3.25
CA VAL A 47 7.23 -9.76 -2.48
C VAL A 47 6.92 -8.60 -3.45
N PRO A 48 5.64 -8.38 -3.80
CA PRO A 48 5.24 -7.20 -4.57
C PRO A 48 5.33 -5.94 -3.71
N GLY A 49 5.96 -4.90 -4.25
CA GLY A 49 6.05 -3.57 -3.66
C GLY A 49 5.32 -2.53 -4.52
N MET A 50 5.67 -1.25 -4.33
CA MET A 50 5.19 -0.15 -5.16
C MET A 50 6.02 -0.06 -6.44
N ASN A 51 5.43 -0.34 -7.61
CA ASN A 51 6.13 -0.37 -8.91
C ASN A 51 7.30 -1.36 -8.99
N ASN A 52 7.41 -2.31 -8.07
CA ASN A 52 8.47 -3.30 -8.09
C ASN A 52 8.00 -4.64 -7.55
N LEU A 53 8.77 -5.67 -7.87
CA LEU A 53 8.61 -7.04 -7.42
C LEU A 53 9.98 -7.57 -7.00
N THR A 54 10.07 -8.16 -5.82
CA THR A 54 11.25 -8.92 -5.40
C THR A 54 10.93 -10.40 -5.38
N ILE A 55 11.72 -11.21 -6.08
CA ILE A 55 11.65 -12.67 -6.05
C ILE A 55 12.83 -13.17 -5.23
N VAL A 56 12.56 -13.94 -4.19
CA VAL A 56 13.56 -14.63 -3.37
C VAL A 56 13.62 -16.08 -3.84
N PHE A 57 14.82 -16.61 -4.07
CA PHE A 57 15.03 -17.95 -4.61
C PHE A 57 16.12 -18.71 -3.85
N ASP A 58 16.14 -20.04 -3.99
CA ASP A 58 17.20 -20.89 -3.46
C ASP A 58 18.48 -20.73 -4.31
N ALA A 59 19.46 -20.01 -3.76
CA ALA A 59 20.74 -19.75 -4.41
C ALA A 59 21.61 -21.00 -4.63
N LEU A 60 21.27 -22.15 -4.02
CA LEU A 60 21.93 -23.42 -4.29
C LEU A 60 21.33 -24.17 -5.49
N ALA A 61 20.09 -23.83 -5.87
CA ALA A 61 19.35 -24.49 -6.94
C ALA A 61 19.28 -23.65 -8.23
N THR A 62 19.22 -22.31 -8.11
CA THR A 62 19.10 -21.40 -9.26
C THR A 62 19.88 -20.11 -9.07
N THR A 63 19.92 -19.26 -10.11
CA THR A 63 20.57 -17.96 -10.07
C THR A 63 19.67 -16.85 -10.63
N ALA A 64 19.97 -15.61 -10.29
CA ALA A 64 19.28 -14.44 -10.83
C ALA A 64 19.34 -14.39 -12.36
N GLU A 65 20.48 -14.74 -12.96
CA GLU A 65 20.67 -14.80 -14.42
C GLU A 65 19.76 -15.85 -15.05
N SER A 66 19.56 -16.99 -14.38
CA SER A 66 18.71 -18.09 -14.85
C SER A 66 17.22 -17.73 -14.79
N LEU A 67 16.79 -16.97 -13.78
CA LEU A 67 15.40 -16.53 -13.62
C LEU A 67 15.05 -15.28 -14.45
N THR A 68 16.03 -14.47 -14.83
CA THR A 68 15.81 -13.20 -15.54
C THR A 68 15.01 -13.34 -16.84
N PRO A 69 15.25 -14.33 -17.73
CA PRO A 69 14.45 -14.53 -18.93
C PRO A 69 12.99 -14.85 -18.62
N ALA A 70 12.73 -15.72 -17.63
CA ALA A 70 11.37 -16.07 -17.21
C ALA A 70 10.62 -14.85 -16.66
N LEU A 71 11.30 -14.01 -15.87
CA LEU A 71 10.73 -12.76 -15.35
C LEU A 71 10.43 -11.73 -16.44
N ARG A 72 11.29 -11.64 -17.46
CA ARG A 72 11.05 -10.78 -18.61
C ARG A 72 9.84 -11.26 -19.41
N ASP A 73 9.79 -12.57 -19.71
CA ASP A 73 8.68 -13.16 -20.46
C ASP A 73 7.36 -12.99 -19.71
N ALA A 74 7.33 -13.30 -18.41
CA ALA A 74 6.15 -13.11 -17.58
C ALA A 74 5.70 -11.65 -17.53
N TRP A 75 6.63 -10.68 -17.50
CA TRP A 75 6.27 -9.27 -17.58
C TRP A 75 5.65 -8.86 -18.92
N GLU A 76 6.14 -9.43 -20.02
CA GLU A 76 5.67 -9.14 -21.38
C GLU A 76 4.31 -9.78 -21.65
N THR A 77 4.11 -11.02 -21.18
CA THR A 77 2.91 -11.84 -21.38
C THR A 77 1.87 -11.71 -20.28
N ALA A 78 2.17 -10.98 -19.19
CA ALA A 78 1.27 -10.77 -18.06
C ALA A 78 -0.12 -10.31 -18.52
N ASP A 79 -1.11 -11.15 -18.22
CA ASP A 79 -2.51 -10.78 -18.33
C ASP A 79 -2.86 -9.81 -17.21
N VAL A 80 -3.23 -8.59 -17.60
CA VAL A 80 -3.58 -7.51 -16.68
C VAL A 80 -5.09 -7.45 -16.41
N GLU A 81 -5.88 -8.38 -16.96
CA GLU A 81 -7.26 -8.63 -16.54
C GLU A 81 -7.27 -9.28 -15.15
N HIS A 82 -6.84 -8.51 -14.15
CA HIS A 82 -7.01 -8.88 -12.77
C HIS A 82 -8.48 -8.66 -12.39
N ALA A 83 -9.12 -9.69 -11.84
CA ALA A 83 -10.41 -9.50 -11.18
C ALA A 83 -10.25 -8.40 -10.12
N ASP A 84 -11.10 -7.37 -10.17
CA ASP A 84 -11.09 -6.35 -9.14
C ASP A 84 -11.28 -7.02 -7.78
N GLY A 85 -10.42 -6.69 -6.82
CA GLY A 85 -10.55 -7.21 -5.46
C GLY A 85 -11.88 -6.77 -4.84
N ARG A 86 -12.19 -7.37 -3.68
CA ARG A 86 -13.42 -7.05 -2.97
C ARG A 86 -13.44 -5.58 -2.56
N GLU A 87 -14.64 -5.01 -2.47
CA GLU A 87 -14.81 -3.72 -1.81
C GLU A 87 -14.84 -3.93 -0.29
N VAL A 88 -14.00 -3.18 0.44
CA VAL A 88 -13.93 -3.16 1.89
C VAL A 88 -14.27 -1.77 2.38
N GLU A 89 -15.39 -1.64 3.08
CA GLU A 89 -15.77 -0.40 3.73
C GLU A 89 -15.04 -0.25 5.07
N ILE A 90 -14.45 0.93 5.31
CA ILE A 90 -13.74 1.28 6.54
C ILE A 90 -14.36 2.56 7.11
N PRO A 91 -15.18 2.47 8.17
CA PRO A 91 -15.67 3.64 8.89
C PRO A 91 -14.55 4.33 9.66
N VAL A 92 -14.47 5.66 9.56
CA VAL A 92 -13.42 6.48 10.17
C VAL A 92 -14.03 7.62 10.97
N GLU A 93 -13.56 7.76 12.21
CA GLU A 93 -13.73 8.94 13.04
C GLU A 93 -12.63 9.95 12.69
N TYR A 94 -12.99 11.06 12.06
CA TYR A 94 -12.03 12.08 11.61
C TYR A 94 -11.82 13.18 12.66
N GLY A 95 -10.60 13.70 12.72
CA GLY A 95 -10.27 14.87 13.55
C GLY A 95 -10.21 14.61 15.06
N GLY A 96 -10.14 15.68 15.85
CA GLY A 96 -9.97 15.65 17.29
C GLY A 96 -8.81 14.75 17.75
N ALA A 97 -9.06 13.93 18.77
CA ALA A 97 -8.06 12.99 19.27
C ALA A 97 -7.78 11.81 18.31
N ALA A 98 -8.71 11.50 17.39
CA ALA A 98 -8.55 10.43 16.41
C ALA A 98 -7.67 10.87 15.22
N GLY A 99 -7.72 12.15 14.87
CA GLY A 99 -7.01 12.78 13.75
C GLY A 99 -6.34 14.10 14.14
N PRO A 100 -5.35 14.09 15.04
CA PRO A 100 -4.76 15.31 15.58
C PRO A 100 -4.01 16.17 14.55
N ASP A 101 -3.69 15.63 13.38
CA ASP A 101 -3.02 16.37 12.30
C ASP A 101 -4.01 16.87 11.23
N LEU A 102 -5.32 16.60 11.34
CA LEU A 102 -6.30 17.09 10.37
C LEU A 102 -6.24 18.63 10.18
N PRO A 103 -6.12 19.46 11.23
CA PRO A 103 -5.94 20.90 11.06
C PRO A 103 -4.64 21.27 10.35
N ALA A 104 -3.56 20.51 10.56
CA ALA A 104 -2.28 20.76 9.91
C ALA A 104 -2.32 20.40 8.42
N VAL A 105 -3.00 19.31 8.05
CA VAL A 105 -3.25 18.93 6.65
C VAL A 105 -4.11 19.99 5.95
N ALA A 106 -5.19 20.43 6.60
CA ALA A 106 -6.05 21.52 6.11
C ALA A 106 -5.24 22.79 5.84
N ALA A 107 -4.43 23.23 6.81
CA ALA A 107 -3.56 24.40 6.66
C ALA A 107 -2.52 24.24 5.54
N HIS A 108 -1.93 23.06 5.37
CA HIS A 108 -0.93 22.80 4.33
C HIS A 108 -1.54 22.84 2.92
N THR A 109 -2.73 22.26 2.77
CA THR A 109 -3.41 22.11 1.48
C THR A 109 -4.23 23.34 1.09
N GLY A 110 -4.50 24.24 2.04
CA GLY A 110 -5.37 25.40 1.84
C GLY A 110 -6.86 25.04 1.82
N LEU A 111 -7.21 23.82 2.23
CA LEU A 111 -8.58 23.32 2.33
C LEU A 111 -9.10 23.49 3.76
N SER A 112 -10.41 23.52 3.93
CA SER A 112 -11.03 23.33 5.24
C SER A 112 -10.90 21.87 5.71
N ALA A 113 -11.00 21.64 7.02
CA ALA A 113 -10.99 20.28 7.58
C ALA A 113 -12.10 19.40 6.98
N ASP A 114 -13.30 19.95 6.80
CA ASP A 114 -14.43 19.26 6.19
C ASP A 114 -14.17 18.89 4.73
N GLU A 115 -13.51 19.77 3.95
CA GLU A 115 -13.11 19.46 2.58
C GLU A 115 -12.05 18.36 2.51
N VAL A 116 -11.08 18.35 3.44
CA VAL A 116 -10.09 17.28 3.55
C VAL A 116 -10.78 15.94 3.81
N VAL A 117 -11.71 15.90 4.77
CA VAL A 117 -12.48 14.71 5.12
C VAL A 117 -13.32 14.24 3.92
N ALA A 118 -14.07 15.14 3.28
CA ALA A 118 -14.94 14.80 2.16
C ALA A 118 -14.14 14.25 0.97
N ARG A 119 -13.01 14.89 0.63
CA ARG A 119 -12.12 14.42 -0.45
C ARG A 119 -11.47 13.09 -0.12
N HIS A 120 -11.04 12.89 1.12
CA HIS A 120 -10.46 11.62 1.54
C HIS A 120 -11.51 10.50 1.54
N ALA A 121 -12.73 10.75 2.00
CA ALA A 121 -13.80 9.74 1.99
C ALA A 121 -14.26 9.40 0.56
N ALA A 122 -14.20 10.36 -0.37
CA ALA A 122 -14.58 10.18 -1.76
C ALA A 122 -13.50 9.49 -2.64
N GLY A 123 -12.32 9.22 -2.09
CA GLY A 123 -11.23 8.61 -2.85
C GLY A 123 -11.54 7.18 -3.31
N ALA A 124 -11.09 6.85 -4.51
CA ALA A 124 -11.17 5.50 -5.06
C ALA A 124 -9.86 4.75 -4.74
N TYR A 125 -9.82 4.13 -3.56
CA TYR A 125 -8.59 3.51 -3.08
C TYR A 125 -8.47 2.07 -3.53
N VAL A 126 -7.24 1.68 -3.90
CA VAL A 126 -6.87 0.29 -4.16
C VAL A 126 -5.65 -0.04 -3.32
N VAL A 127 -5.64 -1.22 -2.71
CA VAL A 127 -4.48 -1.73 -1.98
C VAL A 127 -3.41 -2.13 -2.99
N PHE A 128 -2.31 -1.37 -3.04
CA PHE A 128 -1.21 -1.65 -3.96
C PHE A 128 -0.36 -2.82 -3.47
N PHE A 129 0.01 -2.80 -2.19
CA PHE A 129 0.72 -3.88 -1.53
C PHE A 129 0.53 -3.79 -0.01
N VAL A 130 0.88 -4.88 0.68
CA VAL A 130 0.92 -4.96 2.14
C VAL A 130 2.37 -5.18 2.56
N GLY A 131 2.86 -4.40 3.52
CA GLY A 131 4.26 -4.45 3.95
C GLY A 131 4.52 -3.53 5.14
N PHE A 132 5.77 -3.32 5.56
CA PHE A 132 6.19 -2.60 6.77
C PHE A 132 5.79 -3.30 8.09
N GLN A 133 4.51 -3.59 8.28
CA GLN A 133 3.99 -4.37 9.42
C GLN A 133 2.91 -5.33 8.92
N PRO A 134 2.66 -6.44 9.62
CA PRO A 134 1.53 -7.33 9.30
C PRO A 134 0.22 -6.55 9.18
N GLY A 135 -0.38 -6.59 7.99
CA GLY A 135 -1.64 -5.93 7.66
C GLY A 135 -1.58 -4.42 7.40
N PHE A 136 -0.41 -3.80 7.31
CA PHE A 136 -0.31 -2.40 6.88
C PHE A 136 -0.43 -2.34 5.35
N ALA A 137 -1.55 -1.79 4.88
CA ALA A 137 -1.87 -1.66 3.45
C ALA A 137 -1.47 -0.27 2.94
N TYR A 138 -0.70 -0.25 1.84
CA TYR A 138 -0.41 0.98 1.11
C TYR A 138 -1.46 1.19 0.02
N LEU A 139 -2.20 2.29 0.11
CA LEU A 139 -3.30 2.61 -0.79
C LEU A 139 -2.84 3.57 -1.90
N GLY A 140 -3.16 3.23 -3.14
CA GLY A 140 -3.16 4.19 -4.26
C GLY A 140 -4.51 4.90 -4.37
N GLY A 141 -4.57 6.03 -5.09
CA GLY A 141 -5.83 6.75 -5.36
C GLY A 141 -6.12 7.96 -4.47
N LEU A 142 -5.14 8.42 -3.68
CA LEU A 142 -5.27 9.67 -2.92
C LEU A 142 -5.41 10.87 -3.87
N ASP A 143 -6.38 11.75 -3.60
CA ASP A 143 -6.54 13.02 -4.30
C ASP A 143 -5.24 13.84 -4.15
N ALA A 144 -4.70 14.31 -5.29
CA ALA A 144 -3.48 15.10 -5.33
C ALA A 144 -3.58 16.39 -4.50
N ALA A 145 -4.78 16.93 -4.32
CA ALA A 145 -5.03 18.08 -3.45
C ALA A 145 -4.78 17.79 -1.96
N LEU A 146 -4.74 16.52 -1.55
CA LEU A 146 -4.49 16.10 -0.17
C LEU A 146 -3.03 15.74 0.10
N HIS A 147 -2.17 15.73 -0.92
CA HIS A 147 -0.77 15.37 -0.77
C HIS A 147 -0.09 16.26 0.27
N THR A 148 0.37 15.65 1.36
CA THR A 148 0.95 16.35 2.50
C THR A 148 2.20 15.63 2.95
N PRO A 149 3.35 16.30 3.13
CA PRO A 149 4.58 15.63 3.53
C PRO A 149 4.43 14.96 4.90
N ARG A 150 5.24 13.91 5.11
CA ARG A 150 5.42 13.30 6.42
C ARG A 150 5.90 14.35 7.43
N ARG A 151 5.58 14.13 8.70
CA ARG A 151 6.12 14.92 9.81
C ARG A 151 7.65 14.85 9.79
N ALA A 152 8.29 16.00 10.07
CA ALA A 152 9.75 16.09 10.16
C ALA A 152 10.31 15.19 11.28
N ALA A 153 9.60 15.12 12.41
CA ALA A 153 9.88 14.20 13.50
C ALA A 153 8.74 13.16 13.61
N PRO A 154 9.02 11.86 13.44
CA PRO A 154 8.02 10.82 13.61
C PRO A 154 7.56 10.73 15.07
N ARG A 155 6.31 10.33 15.28
CA ARG A 155 5.81 9.98 16.61
C ARG A 155 6.45 8.67 17.05
N LEU A 156 6.75 8.58 18.34
CA LEU A 156 7.16 7.33 18.98
C LEU A 156 6.01 6.32 19.03
N GLU A 157 4.78 6.82 19.12
CA GLU A 157 3.58 6.01 19.22
C GLU A 157 2.47 6.60 18.34
N VAL A 158 2.00 5.79 17.39
CA VAL A 158 0.79 5.99 16.61
C VAL A 158 -0.18 4.87 17.00
N PRO A 159 -1.39 5.17 17.47
CA PRO A 159 -2.36 4.15 17.85
C PRO A 159 -2.76 3.23 16.68
N ALA A 160 -3.06 1.96 17.00
CA ALA A 160 -3.70 1.06 16.05
C ALA A 160 -5.01 1.66 15.49
N GLY A 161 -5.28 1.38 14.21
CA GLY A 161 -6.43 1.89 13.48
C GLY A 161 -6.27 3.33 12.97
N SER A 162 -5.17 4.04 13.30
CA SER A 162 -4.96 5.40 12.83
C SER A 162 -4.87 5.45 11.30
N VAL A 163 -5.63 6.37 10.70
CA VAL A 163 -5.62 6.68 9.27
C VAL A 163 -4.75 7.91 9.07
N GLY A 164 -3.83 7.85 8.11
CA GLY A 164 -2.91 8.95 7.89
C GLY A 164 -2.51 9.17 6.44
N ILE A 165 -1.97 10.36 6.18
CA ILE A 165 -1.42 10.79 4.89
C ILE A 165 0.09 10.97 5.03
N GLY A 166 0.84 10.45 4.05
CA GLY A 166 2.29 10.57 3.98
C GLY A 166 2.78 10.75 2.55
N GLY A 167 2.94 12.00 2.12
CA GLY A 167 3.24 12.35 0.73
C GLY A 167 2.01 12.12 -0.16
N ALA A 168 2.20 11.31 -1.21
CA ALA A 168 1.13 10.93 -2.14
C ALA A 168 0.35 9.66 -1.72
N GLN A 169 0.52 9.22 -0.47
CA GLN A 169 -0.04 7.95 0.02
C GLN A 169 -0.96 8.18 1.21
N THR A 170 -1.97 7.31 1.33
CA THR A 170 -2.79 7.13 2.52
C THR A 170 -2.86 5.65 2.89
N GLY A 171 -3.38 5.33 4.08
CA GLY A 171 -3.29 4.00 4.67
C GLY A 171 -3.62 4.01 6.16
N ILE A 172 -3.62 2.81 6.73
CA ILE A 172 -4.11 2.56 8.09
C ILE A 172 -3.04 1.78 8.87
N TYR A 173 -2.69 2.27 10.06
CA TYR A 173 -1.79 1.58 10.97
C TYR A 173 -2.51 0.37 11.59
N PRO A 174 -2.07 -0.88 11.34
CA PRO A 174 -2.77 -2.07 11.82
C PRO A 174 -2.52 -2.35 13.31
N ALA A 175 -1.40 -1.83 13.84
CA ALA A 175 -0.96 -2.00 15.21
C ALA A 175 -0.30 -0.71 15.70
N THR A 176 -0.18 -0.56 17.01
CA THR A 176 0.50 0.58 17.61
C THR A 176 1.99 0.54 17.27
N SER A 177 2.52 1.59 16.66
CA SER A 177 3.92 1.66 16.22
C SER A 177 4.42 3.10 16.04
N PRO A 178 5.73 3.34 15.94
CA PRO A 178 6.26 4.64 15.55
C PRO A 178 5.84 5.00 14.12
N GLY A 179 5.54 6.27 13.86
CA GLY A 179 5.05 6.69 12.55
C GLY A 179 5.17 8.19 12.28
N GLY A 180 5.48 8.54 11.03
CA GLY A 180 5.65 9.92 10.59
C GLY A 180 4.52 10.47 9.73
N TRP A 181 3.42 9.72 9.53
CA TRP A 181 2.30 10.20 8.72
C TRP A 181 1.46 11.20 9.50
N GLN A 182 0.79 12.09 8.77
CA GLN A 182 -0.19 13.03 9.31
C GLN A 182 -1.46 12.26 9.61
N LEU A 183 -1.82 12.14 10.88
CA LEU A 183 -2.99 11.38 11.34
C LEU A 183 -4.24 12.24 11.20
N ILE A 184 -5.18 11.80 10.35
CA ILE A 184 -6.40 12.55 10.01
C ILE A 184 -7.66 11.93 10.60
N GLY A 185 -7.58 10.68 11.07
CA GLY A 185 -8.69 9.99 11.72
C GLY A 185 -8.27 8.61 12.23
N ARG A 186 -9.24 7.85 12.73
CA ARG A 186 -9.04 6.49 13.23
C ARG A 186 -10.25 5.60 12.97
N THR A 187 -10.00 4.34 12.62
CA THR A 187 -11.03 3.30 12.55
C THR A 187 -10.94 2.36 13.75
N SER A 188 -12.06 1.75 14.13
CA SER A 188 -12.14 0.68 15.12
C SER A 188 -11.95 -0.72 14.52
N HIS A 189 -11.88 -0.83 13.19
CA HIS A 189 -11.64 -2.10 12.52
C HIS A 189 -10.29 -2.70 12.94
N VAL A 190 -10.25 -4.03 13.03
CA VAL A 190 -9.01 -4.78 13.26
C VAL A 190 -8.45 -5.21 11.91
N LEU A 191 -7.32 -4.60 11.52
CA LEU A 191 -6.68 -4.78 10.22
C LEU A 191 -5.84 -6.06 10.16
N PHE A 192 -5.32 -6.51 11.30
CA PHE A 192 -4.52 -7.71 11.42
C PHE A 192 -4.86 -8.48 12.69
N ASP A 193 -5.12 -9.78 12.56
CA ASP A 193 -5.42 -10.68 13.66
C ASP A 193 -4.89 -12.09 13.32
N PRO A 194 -3.80 -12.55 13.95
CA PRO A 194 -3.17 -13.83 13.62
C PRO A 194 -4.05 -15.05 13.93
N ALA A 195 -5.12 -14.89 14.71
CA ALA A 195 -6.05 -15.98 15.01
C ALA A 195 -7.10 -16.22 13.91
N ARG A 196 -7.22 -15.31 12.92
CA ARG A 196 -8.18 -15.46 11.82
C ARG A 196 -7.63 -16.37 10.72
N PRO A 197 -8.49 -17.14 10.01
CA PRO A 197 -8.09 -17.90 8.83
C PRO A 197 -7.42 -17.02 7.76
N GLN A 198 -7.88 -15.77 7.63
CA GLN A 198 -7.22 -14.72 6.87
C GLN A 198 -6.76 -13.63 7.84
N PRO A 199 -5.47 -13.62 8.25
CA PRO A 199 -5.00 -12.71 9.28
C PRO A 199 -5.10 -11.23 8.92
N THR A 200 -4.92 -10.91 7.64
CA THR A 200 -4.94 -9.53 7.14
C THR A 200 -6.31 -9.20 6.54
N LEU A 201 -6.91 -8.09 6.98
CA LEU A 201 -8.19 -7.60 6.47
C LEU A 201 -8.09 -7.08 5.03
N LEU A 202 -7.00 -6.42 4.66
CA LEU A 202 -6.83 -5.79 3.34
C LEU A 202 -5.79 -6.53 2.52
N LEU A 203 -6.19 -7.08 1.36
CA LEU A 203 -5.28 -7.77 0.45
C LEU A 203 -4.93 -6.90 -0.76
N PRO A 204 -3.76 -7.09 -1.38
CA PRO A 204 -3.45 -6.45 -2.67
C PRO A 204 -4.59 -6.66 -3.68
N GLY A 205 -4.98 -5.58 -4.36
CA GLY A 205 -6.12 -5.57 -5.29
C GLY A 205 -7.47 -5.22 -4.65
N ASP A 206 -7.63 -5.32 -3.32
CA ASP A 206 -8.86 -4.89 -2.65
C ASP A 206 -9.12 -3.40 -2.87
N ARG A 207 -10.39 -3.04 -3.05
CA ARG A 207 -10.85 -1.65 -3.14
C ARG A 207 -11.28 -1.19 -1.75
N VAL A 208 -10.75 -0.07 -1.29
CA VAL A 208 -11.06 0.45 0.04
C VAL A 208 -11.95 1.68 -0.10
N ARG A 209 -13.08 1.67 0.60
CA ARG A 209 -13.97 2.83 0.70
C ARG A 209 -13.98 3.32 2.14
N PHE A 210 -13.41 4.50 2.37
CA PHE A 210 -13.53 5.14 3.67
C PHE A 210 -14.91 5.78 3.82
N THR A 211 -15.61 5.47 4.91
CA THR A 211 -16.87 6.11 5.27
C THR A 211 -16.71 7.00 6.49
N ILE A 212 -17.46 8.09 6.54
CA ILE A 212 -17.42 9.05 7.64
C ILE A 212 -18.30 8.50 8.76
N ALA A 213 -17.69 8.02 9.84
CA ALA A 213 -18.41 7.61 11.05
C ALA A 213 -18.71 8.82 11.95
N GLY A 214 -17.80 9.80 11.96
CA GLY A 214 -17.93 11.06 12.68
C GLY A 214 -16.81 12.04 12.30
N VAL A 215 -17.01 13.32 12.64
CA VAL A 215 -16.04 14.40 12.38
C VAL A 215 -15.97 15.31 13.61
N ASP A 216 -14.78 15.42 14.19
CA ASP A 216 -14.45 16.41 15.21
C ASP A 216 -13.44 17.41 14.63
N ALA A 217 -13.94 18.50 14.06
CA ALA A 217 -13.13 19.53 13.40
C ALA A 217 -12.51 20.55 14.38
N ARG A 218 -12.60 20.34 15.70
CA ARG A 218 -12.15 21.29 16.73
C ARG A 218 -10.69 21.11 17.14
#